data_AF-A0A3N1T3A9-F1
#
_entry.id   AF-A0A3N1T3A9-F1
#
_cell.length_a   1.000
_cell.length_b   1.000
_cell.length_c   1.000
_cell.angle_alpha   90.00
_cell.angle_beta   90.00
_cell.angle_gamma   90.00
#
_symmetry.space_group_name_H-M   'P 1'
#
loop_
_entity.id
_entity.type
_entity.pdbx_description
1 polymer ?
#
loop_
_entity_poly.entity_id
_entity_poly.type
_entity_poly.pdbx_seq_one_letter_code
_entity_poly.pdbx_strand_id
1 'polypeptide(L)'
;MTSGRSALTALHLFLVWATMAVTVPTLGFGLLLTAWGGGAGAAVPVLALGLPLAVGLLATAGIPVRAVVPQCDSVPQRLGWAVMVFVLGTLGVLAGLAAHGGDVDLGSAGTRFALTGVPYVVAAALFVPSRWVRLGAVAVLAAAVAYGGFVGPAQFQQRRHDAEVARYREHAELLYLGAAPAGMQVSRAEAGPACFSVEYRPVRQDEAAYADLNVRSTLSPAPRCPELVEKDVSCTVDAHGTMRMVRTFPGGRAVTLTRHLQGAEAEVTSQTLGEPALRRLLDTLHPLSGTELAQLMREKKIDRRL
;
A
#
# COMPACT_ATOMS: atom_id res chain seq x y z
N MET A 1 -50.49 6.15 -18.19
CA MET A 1 -50.43 6.80 -16.86
C MET A 1 -49.23 6.37 -16.00
N THR A 2 -48.31 5.52 -16.47
CA THR A 2 -47.17 4.99 -15.69
C THR A 2 -45.93 5.91 -15.65
N SER A 3 -45.76 6.82 -16.62
CA SER A 3 -44.56 7.67 -16.71
C SER A 3 -44.43 8.67 -15.55
N GLY A 4 -45.54 9.23 -15.06
CA GLY A 4 -45.52 10.23 -13.98
C GLY A 4 -45.01 9.70 -12.64
N ARG A 5 -45.40 8.47 -12.25
CA ARG A 5 -44.91 7.85 -11.00
C ARG A 5 -43.43 7.48 -11.06
N SER A 6 -42.96 7.03 -12.23
CA SER A 6 -41.54 6.74 -12.46
C SER A 6 -40.70 8.01 -12.35
N ALA A 7 -41.13 9.10 -12.99
CA ALA A 7 -40.43 10.39 -12.95
C ALA A 7 -40.37 10.96 -11.52
N LEU A 8 -41.47 10.90 -10.76
CA LEU A 8 -41.50 11.32 -9.36
C LEU A 8 -40.57 10.49 -8.47
N THR A 9 -40.49 9.17 -8.71
CA THR A 9 -39.58 8.29 -7.97
C THR A 9 -38.13 8.60 -8.31
N ALA A 10 -37.80 8.81 -9.59
CA ALA A 10 -36.44 9.18 -10.01
C ALA A 10 -36.04 10.54 -9.42
N LEU A 11 -36.94 11.53 -9.45
CA LEU A 11 -36.73 12.83 -8.85
C LEU A 11 -36.50 12.72 -7.34
N HIS A 12 -37.28 11.89 -6.64
CA HIS A 12 -37.09 11.64 -5.21
C HIS A 12 -35.71 11.10 -4.89
N LEU A 13 -35.30 10.04 -5.58
CA LEU A 13 -34.00 9.40 -5.39
C LEU A 13 -32.87 10.37 -5.72
N PHE A 14 -33.02 11.18 -6.77
CA PHE A 14 -32.07 12.23 -7.11
C PHE A 14 -31.98 13.33 -6.04
N LEU A 15 -33.10 13.75 -5.46
CA LEU A 15 -33.11 14.73 -4.38
C LEU A 15 -32.40 14.18 -3.13
N VAL A 16 -32.72 12.94 -2.72
CA VAL A 16 -32.02 12.27 -1.61
C VAL A 16 -30.52 12.18 -1.88
N TRP A 17 -30.14 11.78 -3.11
CA TRP A 17 -28.75 11.72 -3.53
C TRP A 17 -28.05 13.07 -3.39
N ALA A 18 -28.60 14.11 -4.04
CA ALA A 18 -27.99 15.43 -4.12
C ALA A 18 -27.88 16.08 -2.74
N THR A 19 -28.93 15.95 -1.91
CA THR A 19 -28.90 16.44 -0.52
C THR A 19 -27.77 15.77 0.25
N MET A 20 -27.69 14.44 0.24
CA MET A 20 -26.71 13.74 1.07
C MET A 20 -25.28 13.82 0.52
N ALA A 21 -25.11 13.94 -0.81
CA ALA A 21 -23.81 14.18 -1.43
C ALA A 21 -23.19 15.53 -1.04
N VAL A 22 -24.01 16.51 -0.63
CA VAL A 22 -23.54 17.80 -0.12
C VAL A 22 -23.45 17.80 1.41
N THR A 23 -24.47 17.30 2.09
CA THR A 23 -24.58 17.38 3.57
C THR A 23 -23.57 16.48 4.28
N VAL A 24 -23.34 15.25 3.80
CA VAL A 24 -22.43 14.33 4.50
C VAL A 24 -20.98 14.81 4.48
N PRO A 25 -20.42 15.25 3.33
CA PRO A 25 -19.05 15.74 3.29
C PRO A 25 -18.86 17.04 4.05
N THR A 26 -19.85 17.95 4.05
CA THR A 26 -19.80 19.19 4.86
C THR A 26 -19.83 18.89 6.36
N LEU A 27 -20.66 17.95 6.81
CA LEU A 27 -20.64 17.48 8.20
C LEU A 27 -19.32 16.80 8.57
N GLY A 28 -18.81 15.92 7.71
CA GLY A 28 -17.52 15.26 7.92
C GLY A 28 -16.36 16.24 8.04
N PHE A 29 -16.33 17.26 7.16
CA PHE A 29 -15.33 18.32 7.20
C PHE A 29 -15.44 19.18 8.47
N GLY A 30 -16.67 19.55 8.88
CA GLY A 30 -16.90 20.27 10.12
C GLY A 30 -16.44 19.47 11.35
N LEU A 31 -16.71 18.17 11.39
CA LEU A 31 -16.21 17.27 12.43
C LEU A 31 -14.68 17.20 12.45
N LEU A 32 -14.04 17.11 11.29
CA LEU A 32 -12.59 17.10 11.20
C LEU A 32 -11.97 18.39 11.74
N LEU A 33 -12.50 19.55 11.35
CA LEU A 33 -12.02 20.85 11.83
C LEU A 33 -12.19 21.01 13.35
N THR A 34 -13.34 20.59 13.88
CA THR A 34 -13.60 20.68 15.33
C THR A 34 -12.74 19.70 16.14
N ALA A 35 -12.52 18.49 15.63
CA ALA A 35 -11.61 17.52 16.23
C ALA A 35 -10.16 18.02 16.24
N TRP A 36 -9.73 18.70 15.18
CA TRP A 36 -8.40 19.31 15.08
C TRP A 36 -8.20 20.48 16.04
N GLY A 37 -9.26 21.26 16.29
CA GLY A 37 -9.19 22.53 17.02
C GLY A 37 -9.50 22.48 18.53
N GLY A 38 -10.16 21.43 19.05
CA GLY A 38 -10.67 21.52 20.44
C GLY A 38 -11.11 20.24 21.14
N GLY A 39 -10.75 19.06 20.63
CA GLY A 39 -11.12 17.78 21.26
C GLY A 39 -12.63 17.47 21.21
N ALA A 40 -13.06 16.38 21.87
CA ALA A 40 -14.41 15.81 21.73
C ALA A 40 -15.56 16.79 22.04
N GLY A 41 -15.34 17.79 22.90
CA GLY A 41 -16.35 18.81 23.23
C GLY A 41 -16.72 19.73 22.07
N ALA A 42 -15.80 19.97 21.13
CA ALA A 42 -16.03 20.85 19.99
C ALA A 42 -16.89 20.19 18.88
N ALA A 43 -16.96 18.85 18.85
CA ALA A 43 -17.78 18.11 17.89
C ALA A 43 -19.27 18.05 18.28
N VAL A 44 -19.59 18.24 19.57
CA VAL A 44 -20.97 18.22 20.10
C VAL A 44 -21.92 19.17 19.37
N PRO A 45 -21.61 20.46 19.16
CA PRO A 45 -22.52 21.36 18.45
C PRO A 45 -22.70 20.99 16.97
N VAL A 46 -21.64 20.49 16.31
CA VAL A 46 -21.71 20.03 14.92
C VAL A 46 -22.65 18.84 14.79
N LEU A 47 -22.60 17.88 15.72
CA LEU A 47 -23.52 16.75 15.73
C LEU A 47 -24.95 17.17 16.13
N ALA A 48 -25.08 17.98 17.18
CA ALA A 48 -26.37 18.40 17.72
C ALA A 48 -27.19 19.25 16.74
N LEU A 49 -26.53 20.03 15.87
CA LEU A 49 -27.19 20.81 14.81
C LEU A 49 -27.21 20.07 13.48
N GLY A 50 -26.11 19.40 13.14
CA GLY A 50 -25.93 18.74 11.86
C GLY A 50 -26.86 17.55 11.63
N LEU A 51 -27.02 16.68 12.64
CA LEU A 51 -27.91 15.51 12.52
C LEU A 51 -29.38 15.94 12.33
N PRO A 52 -29.95 16.82 13.18
CA PRO A 52 -31.33 17.27 12.98
C PRO A 52 -31.54 18.00 11.66
N LEU A 53 -30.55 18.79 11.21
CA LEU A 53 -30.63 19.50 9.94
C LEU A 53 -30.60 18.52 8.76
N ALA A 54 -29.74 17.50 8.78
CA ALA A 54 -29.71 16.46 7.74
C ALA A 54 -31.03 15.66 7.69
N VAL A 55 -31.56 15.27 8.85
CA VAL A 55 -32.87 14.59 8.94
C VAL A 55 -34.00 15.50 8.46
N GLY A 56 -33.95 16.79 8.81
CA GLY A 56 -34.90 17.80 8.33
C GLY A 56 -34.88 17.94 6.81
N LEU A 57 -33.69 18.01 6.21
CA LEU A 57 -33.51 18.09 4.75
C LEU A 57 -34.01 16.82 4.04
N LEU A 58 -33.76 15.64 4.61
CA LEU A 58 -34.33 14.39 4.09
C LEU A 58 -35.86 14.42 4.19
N ALA A 59 -36.41 14.84 5.33
CA ALA A 59 -37.85 14.96 5.51
C ALA A 59 -38.49 15.94 4.52
N THR A 60 -37.82 17.04 4.15
CA THR A 60 -38.32 17.96 3.11
C THR A 60 -38.21 17.37 1.71
N ALA A 61 -37.16 16.60 1.41
CA ALA A 61 -37.01 15.85 0.15
C ALA A 61 -38.10 14.77 -0.05
N GLY A 62 -38.75 14.32 1.03
CA GLY A 62 -39.92 13.42 0.98
C GLY A 62 -41.26 14.11 0.67
N ILE A 63 -41.34 15.44 0.76
CA ILE A 63 -42.59 16.20 0.51
C ILE A 63 -43.15 16.05 -0.91
N PRO A 64 -42.37 16.13 -2.00
CA PRO A 64 -42.92 16.05 -3.35
C PRO A 64 -43.46 14.65 -3.71
N VAL A 65 -43.32 13.67 -2.83
CA VAL A 65 -43.43 12.24 -3.15
C VAL A 65 -44.40 11.52 -2.21
N ARG A 66 -45.15 12.27 -1.37
CA ARG A 66 -46.14 11.71 -0.45
C ARG A 66 -47.13 10.79 -1.17
N ALA A 67 -47.55 11.17 -2.37
CA ALA A 67 -48.44 10.37 -3.22
C ALA A 67 -47.85 9.03 -3.71
N VAL A 68 -46.55 8.77 -3.55
CA VAL A 68 -45.85 7.58 -4.06
C VAL A 68 -45.19 6.77 -2.93
N VAL A 69 -44.84 7.40 -1.80
CA VAL A 69 -44.27 6.74 -0.62
C VAL A 69 -45.27 6.86 0.52
N PRO A 70 -46.03 5.80 0.85
CA PRO A 70 -47.08 5.85 1.90
C PRO A 70 -46.54 6.27 3.28
N GLN A 71 -45.26 6.01 3.52
CA GLN A 71 -44.58 6.41 4.76
C GLN A 71 -44.32 7.92 4.86
N CYS A 72 -44.62 8.70 3.83
CA CYS A 72 -44.49 10.16 3.84
C CYS A 72 -45.85 10.88 3.98
N ASP A 73 -46.95 10.13 4.13
CA ASP A 73 -48.31 10.68 4.16
C ASP A 73 -48.58 11.56 5.38
N SER A 74 -47.93 11.26 6.50
CA SER A 74 -48.00 12.05 7.73
C SER A 74 -46.63 12.58 8.18
N VAL A 75 -46.63 13.67 8.96
CA VAL A 75 -45.41 14.25 9.54
C VAL A 75 -44.60 13.24 10.37
N PRO A 76 -45.19 12.47 11.32
CA PRO A 76 -44.41 11.52 12.11
C PRO A 76 -43.84 10.36 11.28
N GLN A 77 -44.60 9.84 10.30
CA GLN A 77 -44.10 8.78 9.43
C GLN A 77 -42.96 9.26 8.53
N ARG A 78 -43.06 10.50 8.00
CA ARG A 78 -42.01 11.10 7.16
C ARG A 78 -40.71 11.31 7.93
N LEU A 79 -40.80 11.71 9.20
CA LEU A 79 -39.65 11.80 10.09
C LEU A 79 -39.05 10.42 10.34
N GLY A 80 -39.87 9.41 10.62
CA GLY A 80 -39.40 8.02 10.77
C GLY A 80 -38.66 7.50 9.53
N TRP A 81 -39.20 7.75 8.33
CA TRP A 81 -38.54 7.43 7.07
C TRP A 81 -37.19 8.14 6.92
N ALA A 82 -37.14 9.45 7.18
CA ALA A 82 -35.92 10.24 7.07
C ALA A 82 -34.83 9.74 8.04
N VAL A 83 -35.19 9.40 9.28
CA VAL A 83 -34.28 8.81 10.27
C VAL A 83 -33.75 7.46 9.77
N MET A 84 -34.60 6.58 9.26
CA MET A 84 -34.17 5.26 8.76
C MET A 84 -33.22 5.39 7.56
N VAL A 85 -33.53 6.26 6.60
CA VAL A 85 -32.66 6.54 5.45
C VAL A 85 -31.33 7.13 5.90
N PHE A 86 -31.36 8.07 6.86
CA PHE A 86 -30.15 8.66 7.42
C PHE A 86 -29.28 7.60 8.10
N VAL A 87 -29.85 6.76 8.97
CA VAL A 87 -29.12 5.71 9.70
C VAL A 87 -28.53 4.68 8.75
N LEU A 88 -29.35 4.12 7.84
CA LEU A 88 -28.90 3.10 6.88
C LEU A 88 -27.85 3.65 5.91
N GLY A 89 -28.06 4.85 5.39
CA GLY A 89 -27.09 5.48 4.49
C GLY A 89 -25.77 5.78 5.21
N THR A 90 -25.82 6.26 6.45
CA THR A 90 -24.62 6.51 7.26
C THR A 90 -23.87 5.22 7.58
N LEU A 91 -24.58 4.15 7.93
CA LEU A 91 -23.98 2.82 8.08
C LEU A 91 -23.32 2.35 6.79
N GLY A 92 -23.94 2.59 5.63
CA GLY A 92 -23.36 2.27 4.33
C GLY A 92 -22.09 3.07 4.02
N VAL A 93 -22.04 4.36 4.37
CA VAL A 93 -20.82 5.18 4.27
C VAL A 93 -19.71 4.62 5.17
N LEU A 94 -20.03 4.29 6.43
CA LEU A 94 -19.07 3.72 7.37
C LEU A 94 -18.56 2.35 6.92
N ALA A 95 -19.44 1.49 6.40
CA ALA A 95 -19.04 0.20 5.83
C ALA A 95 -18.16 0.38 4.58
N GLY A 96 -18.47 1.37 3.75
CA GLY A 96 -17.64 1.77 2.61
C GLY A 96 -16.24 2.18 3.05
N LEU A 97 -16.12 3.05 4.05
CA LEU A 97 -14.84 3.49 4.63
C LEU A 97 -14.06 2.35 5.28
N ALA A 98 -14.74 1.44 5.97
CA ALA A 98 -14.11 0.28 6.61
C ALA A 98 -13.59 -0.73 5.57
N ALA A 99 -14.32 -0.94 4.48
CA ALA A 99 -13.94 -1.84 3.40
C ALA A 99 -12.87 -1.24 2.46
N HIS A 100 -12.90 0.07 2.26
CA HIS A 100 -11.98 0.80 1.39
C HIS A 100 -10.98 1.57 2.26
N GLY A 101 -9.94 0.87 2.71
CA GLY A 101 -8.77 1.51 3.31
C GLY A 101 -8.18 2.58 2.38
N GLY A 102 -7.39 3.51 2.94
CA GLY A 102 -6.97 4.78 2.31
C GLY A 102 -6.33 4.72 0.91
N ASP A 103 -5.98 3.53 0.40
CA ASP A 103 -5.31 3.36 -0.89
C ASP A 103 -6.23 2.85 -2.03
N VAL A 104 -7.55 2.72 -1.82
CA VAL A 104 -8.45 2.46 -2.95
C VAL A 104 -8.73 3.79 -3.68
N ASP A 105 -8.27 3.89 -4.92
CA ASP A 105 -8.57 5.04 -5.76
C ASP A 105 -10.05 5.01 -6.16
N LEU A 106 -10.85 5.77 -5.41
CA LEU A 106 -12.26 6.03 -5.71
C LEU A 106 -12.42 7.14 -6.78
N GLY A 107 -11.33 7.48 -7.48
CA GLY A 107 -11.27 8.51 -8.50
C GLY A 107 -11.07 9.91 -7.90
N SER A 108 -11.39 10.92 -8.71
CA SER A 108 -11.27 12.33 -8.36
C SER A 108 -12.08 12.71 -7.12
N ALA A 109 -11.73 13.83 -6.47
CA ALA A 109 -12.50 14.35 -5.34
C ALA A 109 -14.01 14.45 -5.65
N GLY A 110 -14.37 14.91 -6.85
CA GLY A 110 -15.77 14.98 -7.31
C GLY A 110 -16.48 13.62 -7.35
N THR A 111 -15.78 12.57 -7.75
CA THR A 111 -16.31 11.19 -7.75
C THR A 111 -16.58 10.71 -6.32
N ARG A 112 -15.67 11.03 -5.40
CA ARG A 112 -15.82 10.70 -3.97
C ARG A 112 -17.01 11.43 -3.34
N PHE A 113 -17.18 12.73 -3.62
CA PHE A 113 -18.36 13.50 -3.21
C PHE A 113 -19.65 12.86 -3.73
N ALA A 114 -19.72 12.55 -5.03
CA ALA A 114 -20.88 11.91 -5.64
C ALA A 114 -21.21 10.53 -5.01
N LEU A 115 -20.19 9.73 -4.66
CA LEU A 115 -20.35 8.41 -4.06
C LEU A 115 -20.94 8.49 -2.64
N THR A 116 -20.69 9.55 -1.88
CA THR A 116 -21.24 9.69 -0.51
C THR A 116 -22.76 9.70 -0.44
N GLY A 117 -23.44 10.17 -1.50
CA GLY A 117 -24.91 10.16 -1.57
C GLY A 117 -25.50 8.78 -1.88
N VAL A 118 -24.73 7.88 -2.51
CA VAL A 118 -25.23 6.60 -3.04
C VAL A 118 -25.84 5.70 -1.94
N PRO A 119 -25.21 5.51 -0.76
CA PRO A 119 -25.81 4.70 0.31
C PRO A 119 -27.19 5.18 0.75
N TYR A 120 -27.41 6.50 0.80
CA TYR A 120 -28.69 7.08 1.21
C TYR A 120 -29.77 6.89 0.14
N VAL A 121 -29.39 6.95 -1.14
CA VAL A 121 -30.29 6.64 -2.27
C VAL A 121 -30.71 5.18 -2.25
N VAL A 122 -29.75 4.27 -2.05
CA VAL A 122 -30.02 2.83 -1.95
C VAL A 122 -30.96 2.57 -0.77
N ALA A 123 -30.71 3.19 0.39
CA ALA A 123 -31.60 3.11 1.54
C ALA A 123 -33.01 3.62 1.20
N ALA A 124 -33.14 4.81 0.60
CA ALA A 124 -34.42 5.38 0.19
C ALA A 124 -35.16 4.48 -0.83
N ALA A 125 -34.44 3.90 -1.78
CA ALA A 125 -34.99 3.02 -2.80
C ALA A 125 -35.61 1.73 -2.23
N LEU A 126 -35.11 1.23 -1.08
CA LEU A 126 -35.71 0.09 -0.38
C LEU A 126 -37.11 0.41 0.17
N PHE A 127 -37.40 1.68 0.48
CA PHE A 127 -38.70 2.11 0.97
C PHE A 127 -39.71 2.45 -0.14
N VAL A 128 -39.28 2.50 -1.41
CA VAL A 128 -40.17 2.70 -2.55
C VAL A 128 -41.01 1.44 -2.79
N PRO A 129 -42.34 1.53 -2.97
CA PRO A 129 -43.21 0.36 -3.16
C PRO A 129 -43.02 -0.39 -4.50
N SER A 130 -42.19 0.13 -5.41
CA SER A 130 -41.89 -0.51 -6.70
C SER A 130 -40.88 -1.65 -6.55
N ARG A 131 -41.31 -2.87 -6.90
CA ARG A 131 -40.46 -4.07 -6.87
C ARG A 131 -39.18 -3.93 -7.70
N TRP A 132 -39.25 -3.22 -8.83
CA TRP A 132 -38.11 -3.05 -9.74
C TRP A 132 -37.06 -2.11 -9.15
N VAL A 133 -37.50 -1.05 -8.46
CA VAL A 133 -36.61 -0.11 -7.77
C VAL A 133 -35.91 -0.81 -6.60
N ARG A 134 -36.65 -1.62 -5.84
CA ARG A 134 -36.08 -2.43 -4.75
C ARG A 134 -35.05 -3.45 -5.25
N LEU A 135 -35.36 -4.18 -6.33
CA LEU A 135 -34.42 -5.12 -6.93
C LEU A 135 -33.16 -4.41 -7.45
N GLY A 136 -33.30 -3.23 -8.05
CA GLY A 136 -32.16 -2.40 -8.44
C GLY A 136 -31.29 -2.00 -7.25
N ALA A 137 -31.90 -1.58 -6.14
CA ALA A 137 -31.19 -1.24 -4.91
C ALA A 137 -30.42 -2.45 -4.34
N VAL A 138 -31.05 -3.64 -4.33
CA VAL A 138 -30.41 -4.89 -3.89
C VAL A 138 -29.24 -5.27 -4.82
N ALA A 139 -29.39 -5.12 -6.14
CA ALA A 139 -28.32 -5.41 -7.08
C ALA A 139 -27.11 -4.49 -6.90
N VAL A 140 -27.34 -3.19 -6.67
CA VAL A 140 -26.28 -2.22 -6.35
C VAL A 140 -25.58 -2.60 -5.04
N LEU A 141 -26.34 -2.99 -4.00
CA LEU A 141 -25.77 -3.41 -2.72
C LEU A 141 -24.93 -4.68 -2.87
N ALA A 142 -25.40 -5.66 -3.62
CA ALA A 142 -24.65 -6.89 -3.91
C ALA A 142 -23.35 -6.61 -4.69
N ALA A 143 -23.40 -5.74 -5.70
CA ALA A 143 -22.21 -5.33 -6.46
C ALA A 143 -21.20 -4.59 -5.56
N ALA A 144 -21.67 -3.70 -4.68
CA ALA A 144 -20.81 -2.99 -3.74
C ALA A 144 -20.14 -3.94 -2.73
N VAL A 145 -20.88 -4.93 -2.21
CA VAL A 145 -20.33 -5.96 -1.30
C VAL A 145 -19.33 -6.84 -2.03
N ALA A 146 -19.61 -7.27 -3.27
CA ALA A 146 -18.67 -8.07 -4.06
C ALA A 146 -17.37 -7.30 -4.34
N TYR A 147 -17.48 -6.02 -4.71
CA TYR A 147 -16.32 -5.18 -4.98
C TYR A 147 -15.50 -4.90 -3.72
N GLY A 148 -16.15 -4.47 -2.63
CA GLY A 148 -15.48 -4.15 -1.37
C GLY A 148 -14.93 -5.38 -0.63
N GLY A 149 -15.60 -6.53 -0.76
CA GLY A 149 -15.20 -7.76 -0.06
C GLY A 149 -14.14 -8.58 -0.78
N PHE A 150 -14.12 -8.59 -2.12
CA PHE A 150 -13.26 -9.50 -2.89
C PHE A 150 -12.27 -8.78 -3.80
N VAL A 151 -12.73 -7.79 -4.57
CA VAL A 151 -11.89 -7.15 -5.59
C VAL A 151 -10.94 -6.12 -4.97
N GLY A 152 -11.46 -5.28 -4.07
CA GLY A 152 -10.69 -4.23 -3.39
C GLY A 152 -9.47 -4.76 -2.64
N PRO A 153 -9.61 -5.76 -1.74
CA PRO A 153 -8.49 -6.31 -0.98
C PRO A 153 -7.41 -6.95 -1.88
N ALA A 154 -7.81 -7.66 -2.93
CA ALA A 154 -6.88 -8.28 -3.87
C ALA A 154 -6.06 -7.22 -4.64
N GLN A 155 -6.72 -6.17 -5.13
CA GLN A 155 -6.05 -5.06 -5.79
C GLN A 155 -5.12 -4.28 -4.86
N PHE A 156 -5.52 -4.08 -3.60
CA PHE A 156 -4.70 -3.41 -2.60
C PHE A 156 -3.40 -4.19 -2.35
N GLN A 157 -3.49 -5.51 -2.15
CA GLN A 157 -2.32 -6.37 -1.96
C GLN A 157 -1.40 -6.32 -3.18
N GLN A 158 -1.98 -6.36 -4.39
CA GLN A 158 -1.20 -6.24 -5.62
C GLN A 158 -0.46 -4.91 -5.70
N ARG A 159 -1.14 -3.77 -5.49
CA ARG A 159 -0.50 -2.45 -5.55
C ARG A 159 0.55 -2.27 -4.47
N ARG A 160 0.31 -2.79 -3.26
CA ARG A 160 1.30 -2.78 -2.18
C ARG A 160 2.54 -3.57 -2.58
N HIS A 161 2.37 -4.75 -3.15
CA HIS A 161 3.46 -5.56 -3.66
C HIS A 161 4.23 -4.83 -4.78
N ASP A 162 3.52 -4.24 -5.74
CA ASP A 162 4.13 -3.47 -6.83
C ASP A 162 4.90 -2.25 -6.30
N ALA A 163 4.36 -1.56 -5.29
CA ALA A 163 5.03 -0.43 -4.64
C ALA A 163 6.28 -0.87 -3.85
N GLU A 164 6.22 -2.01 -3.17
CA GLU A 164 7.39 -2.58 -2.48
C GLU A 164 8.48 -2.98 -3.48
N VAL A 165 8.12 -3.63 -4.60
CA VAL A 165 9.05 -3.97 -5.69
C VAL A 165 9.65 -2.71 -6.31
N ALA A 166 8.83 -1.68 -6.56
CA ALA A 166 9.30 -0.42 -7.11
C ALA A 166 10.31 0.29 -6.19
N ARG A 167 10.08 0.24 -4.87
CA ARG A 167 11.03 0.78 -3.87
C ARG A 167 12.37 0.05 -3.88
N TYR A 168 12.37 -1.28 -4.01
CA TYR A 168 13.64 -2.01 -4.13
C TYR A 168 14.39 -1.63 -5.41
N ARG A 169 13.66 -1.35 -6.50
CA ARG A 169 14.22 -0.96 -7.81
C ARG A 169 14.58 0.52 -7.94
N GLU A 170 14.45 1.32 -6.88
CA GLU A 170 14.84 2.73 -6.89
C GLU A 170 16.31 2.92 -7.32
N HIS A 171 17.17 1.98 -6.93
CA HIS A 171 18.58 1.89 -7.31
C HIS A 171 18.91 0.55 -7.98
N ALA A 172 18.19 0.24 -9.07
CA ALA A 172 18.37 -1.01 -9.80
C ALA A 172 19.82 -1.25 -10.27
N GLU A 173 20.59 -0.17 -10.46
CA GLU A 173 22.01 -0.16 -10.78
C GLU A 173 22.92 -0.70 -9.66
N LEU A 174 22.41 -0.86 -8.43
CA LEU A 174 23.16 -1.41 -7.30
C LEU A 174 22.76 -2.86 -6.99
N LEU A 175 21.62 -3.33 -7.50
CA LEU A 175 21.09 -4.66 -7.21
C LEU A 175 21.82 -5.72 -8.03
N TYR A 176 22.95 -6.20 -7.52
CA TYR A 176 23.68 -7.34 -8.10
C TYR A 176 23.65 -8.54 -7.18
N LEU A 177 23.38 -9.71 -7.76
CA LEU A 177 23.44 -10.99 -7.08
C LEU A 177 24.53 -11.85 -7.75
N GLY A 178 25.23 -12.65 -6.94
CA GLY A 178 26.20 -13.63 -7.43
C GLY A 178 25.71 -15.05 -7.23
N ALA A 179 26.29 -16.01 -7.95
CA ALA A 179 25.98 -17.41 -7.71
C ALA A 179 26.46 -17.80 -6.31
N ALA A 180 25.57 -18.40 -5.51
CA ALA A 180 25.91 -18.82 -4.15
C ALA A 180 27.15 -19.73 -4.17
N PRO A 181 28.15 -19.49 -3.30
CA PRO A 181 29.30 -20.38 -3.16
C PRO A 181 28.86 -21.82 -2.84
N ALA A 182 29.68 -22.80 -3.21
CA ALA A 182 29.32 -24.21 -3.01
C ALA A 182 29.00 -24.51 -1.54
N GLY A 183 27.85 -25.15 -1.28
CA GLY A 183 27.38 -25.46 0.07
C GLY A 183 26.74 -24.29 0.82
N MET A 184 26.66 -23.10 0.21
CA MET A 184 26.04 -21.91 0.77
C MET A 184 24.75 -21.52 0.07
N GLN A 185 23.95 -20.71 0.74
CA GLN A 185 22.74 -20.08 0.23
C GLN A 185 22.67 -18.63 0.69
N VAL A 186 21.89 -17.81 -0.01
CA VAL A 186 21.55 -16.47 0.47
C VAL A 186 20.78 -16.62 1.78
N SER A 187 21.33 -16.08 2.87
CA SER A 187 20.67 -16.00 4.17
C SER A 187 19.95 -14.67 4.35
N ARG A 188 20.55 -13.59 3.85
CA ARG A 188 20.02 -12.23 3.99
C ARG A 188 20.52 -11.37 2.83
N ALA A 189 19.70 -10.42 2.42
CA ALA A 189 20.03 -9.35 1.51
C ALA A 189 19.49 -8.03 2.08
N GLU A 190 20.18 -6.93 1.89
CA GLU A 190 19.76 -5.62 2.37
C GLU A 190 19.91 -4.60 1.26
N ALA A 191 18.80 -3.94 0.91
CA ALA A 191 18.79 -2.85 -0.05
C ALA A 191 18.78 -1.51 0.70
N GLY A 192 19.82 -0.71 0.52
CA GLY A 192 19.93 0.64 1.03
C GLY A 192 19.96 1.68 -0.10
N PRO A 193 19.94 2.98 0.25
CA PRO A 193 19.94 4.07 -0.73
C PRO A 193 21.24 4.19 -1.55
N ALA A 194 22.35 3.62 -1.07
CA ALA A 194 23.65 3.69 -1.76
C ALA A 194 24.40 2.34 -1.76
N CYS A 195 23.76 1.28 -1.28
CA CYS A 195 24.36 -0.05 -1.24
C CYS A 195 23.31 -1.16 -1.34
N PHE A 196 23.76 -2.34 -1.77
CA PHE A 196 23.05 -3.60 -1.73
C PHE A 196 23.99 -4.66 -1.17
N SER A 197 23.66 -5.26 -0.03
CA SER A 197 24.45 -6.33 0.57
C SER A 197 23.74 -7.68 0.49
N VAL A 198 24.52 -8.75 0.39
CA VAL A 198 24.04 -10.14 0.35
C VAL A 198 24.95 -10.99 1.22
N GLU A 199 24.38 -11.53 2.29
CA GLU A 199 25.01 -12.52 3.15
C GLU A 199 24.73 -13.93 2.62
N TYR A 200 25.79 -14.70 2.42
CA TYR A 200 25.74 -16.13 2.15
C TYR A 200 26.18 -16.92 3.40
N ARG A 201 25.39 -17.94 3.76
CA ARG A 201 25.68 -18.86 4.86
C ARG A 201 25.56 -20.31 4.41
N PRO A 202 26.26 -21.24 5.07
CA PRO A 202 26.14 -22.65 4.76
C PRO A 202 24.70 -23.13 4.94
N VAL A 203 24.31 -24.09 4.11
CA VAL A 203 23.00 -24.76 4.21
C VAL A 203 22.92 -25.58 5.50
N ARG A 204 24.07 -26.08 5.98
CA ARG A 204 24.23 -26.80 7.24
C ARG A 204 24.45 -25.83 8.40
N GLN A 205 23.63 -25.94 9.44
CA GLN A 205 23.60 -24.99 10.56
C GLN A 205 24.80 -25.12 11.52
N ASP A 206 25.50 -26.24 11.47
CA ASP A 206 26.67 -26.59 12.27
C ASP A 206 27.99 -26.06 11.67
N GLU A 207 27.97 -25.55 10.44
CA GLU A 207 29.13 -24.97 9.79
C GLU A 207 29.20 -23.46 10.05
N ALA A 208 30.28 -23.00 10.70
CA ALA A 208 30.56 -21.57 10.86
C ALA A 208 31.28 -21.05 9.62
N ALA A 209 30.53 -20.79 8.54
CA ALA A 209 31.06 -20.19 7.32
C ALA A 209 30.19 -19.00 6.89
N TYR A 210 30.82 -17.99 6.29
CA TYR A 210 30.09 -16.82 5.80
C TYR A 210 30.83 -16.16 4.65
N ALA A 211 30.08 -15.61 3.71
CA ALA A 211 30.58 -14.71 2.70
C ALA A 211 29.62 -13.53 2.57
N ASP A 212 30.16 -12.33 2.52
CA ASP A 212 29.39 -11.10 2.34
C ASP A 212 29.72 -10.51 0.99
N LEU A 213 28.69 -10.16 0.22
CA LEU A 213 28.79 -9.39 -1.01
C LEU A 213 28.18 -8.02 -0.72
N ASN A 214 28.92 -6.95 -0.95
CA ASN A 214 28.45 -5.59 -0.79
C ASN A 214 28.68 -4.82 -2.08
N VAL A 215 27.60 -4.29 -2.64
CA VAL A 215 27.60 -3.54 -3.90
C VAL A 215 27.25 -2.10 -3.56
N ARG A 216 28.14 -1.16 -3.84
CA ARG A 216 27.96 0.25 -3.50
C ARG A 216 28.05 1.16 -4.72
N SER A 217 27.39 2.31 -4.64
CA SER A 217 27.48 3.34 -5.68
C SER A 217 28.91 3.85 -5.83
N THR A 218 29.35 4.08 -7.07
CA THR A 218 30.70 4.56 -7.40
C THR A 218 30.86 6.04 -7.10
N LEU A 219 30.97 6.39 -5.82
CA LEU A 219 31.45 7.71 -5.39
C LEU A 219 32.95 7.70 -5.08
N SER A 220 33.60 6.54 -5.13
CA SER A 220 35.02 6.37 -4.79
C SER A 220 35.89 6.18 -6.04
N PRO A 221 37.11 6.74 -6.05
CA PRO A 221 38.09 6.49 -7.12
C PRO A 221 38.43 5.01 -7.21
N ALA A 222 38.96 4.59 -8.37
CA ALA A 222 39.33 3.19 -8.64
C ALA A 222 40.09 2.57 -7.45
N PRO A 223 39.78 1.32 -7.07
CA PRO A 223 40.33 0.71 -5.87
C PRO A 223 41.86 0.66 -5.97
N ARG A 224 42.52 1.31 -5.02
CA ARG A 224 43.98 1.36 -4.89
C ARG A 224 44.37 0.81 -3.53
N CYS A 225 45.49 0.09 -3.49
CA CYS A 225 46.05 -0.30 -2.22
C CYS A 225 46.46 0.95 -1.42
N PRO A 226 46.18 0.99 -0.11
CA PRO A 226 46.60 2.11 0.73
C PRO A 226 48.13 2.23 0.72
N GLU A 227 48.63 3.47 0.70
CA GLU A 227 50.07 3.75 0.70
C GLU A 227 50.76 3.25 1.98
N LEU A 228 50.02 3.27 3.10
CA LEU A 228 50.44 2.72 4.38
C LEU A 228 49.64 1.44 4.64
N VAL A 229 50.30 0.30 4.44
CA VAL A 229 49.71 -1.00 4.74
C VAL A 229 49.96 -1.32 6.22
N GLU A 230 48.89 -1.55 6.98
CA GLU A 230 48.98 -2.00 8.37
C GLU A 230 49.76 -3.32 8.46
N LYS A 231 50.44 -3.52 9.59
CA LYS A 231 51.06 -4.81 9.91
C LYS A 231 49.99 -5.91 9.82
N ASP A 232 50.32 -7.02 9.16
CA ASP A 232 49.42 -8.18 8.95
C ASP A 232 48.31 -8.00 7.90
N VAL A 233 48.34 -6.89 7.13
CA VAL A 233 47.55 -6.71 5.91
C VAL A 233 48.45 -6.85 4.69
N SER A 234 47.98 -7.52 3.64
CA SER A 234 48.60 -7.47 2.31
C SER A 234 47.57 -7.03 1.29
N CYS A 235 47.97 -6.14 0.39
CA CYS A 235 47.11 -5.63 -0.66
C CYS A 235 47.81 -5.75 -2.01
N THR A 236 47.10 -6.28 -3.02
CA THR A 236 47.58 -6.39 -4.40
C THR A 236 46.45 -6.05 -5.36
N VAL A 237 46.73 -5.35 -6.45
CA VAL A 237 45.77 -5.14 -7.55
C VAL A 237 46.20 -6.02 -8.72
N ASP A 238 45.27 -6.81 -9.27
CA ASP A 238 45.57 -7.68 -10.40
C ASP A 238 45.44 -6.95 -11.76
N ALA A 239 45.83 -7.64 -12.84
CA ALA A 239 45.79 -7.10 -14.20
C ALA A 239 44.37 -6.73 -14.68
N HIS A 240 43.32 -7.25 -14.03
CA HIS A 240 41.93 -6.95 -14.33
C HIS A 240 41.38 -5.80 -13.46
N GLY A 241 42.24 -5.14 -12.67
CA GLY A 241 41.85 -4.06 -11.76
C GLY A 241 41.09 -4.54 -10.53
N THR A 242 41.10 -5.84 -10.23
CA THR A 242 40.52 -6.36 -8.98
C THR A 242 41.52 -6.16 -7.85
N MET A 243 41.13 -5.40 -6.83
CA MET A 243 41.92 -5.23 -5.63
C MET A 243 41.68 -6.40 -4.70
N ARG A 244 42.76 -6.99 -4.20
CA ARG A 244 42.77 -8.08 -3.24
C ARG A 244 43.39 -7.58 -1.96
N MET A 245 42.65 -7.69 -0.87
CA MET A 245 43.13 -7.43 0.48
C MET A 245 43.05 -8.71 1.30
N VAL A 246 44.12 -8.99 2.03
CA VAL A 246 44.23 -10.14 2.91
C VAL A 246 44.65 -9.62 4.27
N ARG A 247 43.79 -9.82 5.27
CA ARG A 247 44.07 -9.46 6.66
C ARG A 247 44.26 -10.73 7.47
N THR A 248 45.40 -10.85 8.14
CA THR A 248 45.71 -11.96 9.03
C THR A 248 45.50 -11.51 10.47
N PHE A 249 44.90 -12.35 11.31
CA PHE A 249 44.68 -12.06 12.73
C PHE A 249 44.86 -13.33 13.56
N PRO A 250 45.07 -13.22 14.89
CA PRO A 250 45.17 -14.40 15.75
C PRO A 250 43.92 -15.27 15.63
N GLY A 251 44.06 -16.47 15.07
CA GLY A 251 42.97 -17.42 14.86
C GLY A 251 42.35 -17.44 13.45
N GLY A 252 42.83 -16.64 12.49
CA GLY A 252 42.30 -16.72 11.13
C GLY A 252 42.85 -15.74 10.10
N ARG A 253 42.21 -15.75 8.93
CA ARG A 253 42.52 -14.88 7.80
C ARG A 253 41.21 -14.44 7.16
N ALA A 254 41.06 -13.14 6.89
CA ALA A 254 40.00 -12.60 6.06
C ALA A 254 40.56 -12.27 4.67
N VAL A 255 39.80 -12.60 3.64
CA VAL A 255 40.07 -12.22 2.25
C VAL A 255 38.94 -11.34 1.77
N THR A 256 39.31 -10.18 1.23
CA THR A 256 38.42 -9.22 0.59
C THR A 256 38.85 -9.02 -0.85
N LEU A 257 37.92 -9.14 -1.78
CA LEU A 257 38.13 -8.80 -3.18
C LEU A 257 37.19 -7.67 -3.56
N THR A 258 37.72 -6.66 -4.24
CA THR A 258 36.99 -5.47 -4.66
C THR A 258 37.15 -5.29 -6.16
N ARG A 259 36.03 -5.17 -6.87
CA ARG A 259 36.00 -5.01 -8.32
C ARG A 259 35.03 -3.89 -8.70
N HIS A 260 35.45 -3.06 -9.63
CA HIS A 260 34.58 -2.06 -10.23
C HIS A 260 33.69 -2.70 -11.31
N LEU A 261 32.39 -2.47 -11.23
CA LEU A 261 31.38 -2.84 -12.22
C LEU A 261 30.94 -1.58 -12.99
N GLN A 262 30.02 -1.71 -13.95
CA GLN A 262 29.46 -0.54 -14.62
C GLN A 262 28.58 0.25 -13.64
N GLY A 263 29.09 1.37 -13.11
CA GLY A 263 28.37 2.28 -12.22
C GLY A 263 28.23 1.83 -10.76
N ALA A 264 28.86 0.71 -10.39
CA ALA A 264 28.87 0.17 -9.03
C ALA A 264 30.24 -0.41 -8.67
N GLU A 265 30.52 -0.56 -7.38
CA GLU A 265 31.70 -1.26 -6.86
C GLU A 265 31.21 -2.46 -6.07
N ALA A 266 31.68 -3.65 -6.41
CA ALA A 266 31.37 -4.88 -5.70
C ALA A 266 32.56 -5.28 -4.82
N GLU A 267 32.29 -5.48 -3.54
CA GLU A 267 33.21 -5.99 -2.54
C GLU A 267 32.69 -7.34 -2.06
N VAL A 268 33.55 -8.36 -2.06
CA VAL A 268 33.25 -9.65 -1.46
C VAL A 268 34.24 -9.96 -0.36
N THR A 269 33.75 -10.31 0.82
CA THR A 269 34.58 -10.58 2.00
C THR A 269 34.21 -11.92 2.63
N SER A 270 35.21 -12.71 3.01
CA SER A 270 35.02 -13.93 3.78
C SER A 270 36.22 -14.26 4.66
N GLN A 271 35.96 -14.85 5.82
CA GLN A 271 36.98 -15.45 6.70
C GLN A 271 37.18 -16.95 6.46
N THR A 272 36.31 -17.58 5.66
CA THR A 272 36.23 -19.05 5.54
C THR A 272 36.41 -19.51 4.12
N LEU A 273 35.91 -18.75 3.14
CA LEU A 273 36.14 -19.02 1.74
C LEU A 273 37.51 -18.52 1.30
N GLY A 274 38.19 -19.35 0.51
CA GLY A 274 39.39 -18.96 -0.20
C GLY A 274 39.09 -17.99 -1.35
N GLU A 275 40.14 -17.29 -1.77
CA GLU A 275 40.12 -16.37 -2.91
C GLU A 275 39.50 -16.94 -4.21
N PRO A 276 39.72 -18.22 -4.62
CA PRO A 276 39.09 -18.75 -5.82
C PRO A 276 37.56 -18.78 -5.76
N ALA A 277 36.98 -19.03 -4.58
CA ALA A 277 35.54 -19.05 -4.39
C ALA A 277 34.96 -17.63 -4.43
N LEU A 278 35.66 -16.66 -3.82
CA LEU A 278 35.28 -15.25 -3.89
C LEU A 278 35.41 -14.66 -5.30
N ARG A 279 36.44 -15.06 -6.07
CA ARG A 279 36.55 -14.70 -7.49
C ARG A 279 35.38 -15.24 -8.29
N ARG A 280 35.02 -16.51 -8.11
CA ARG A 280 33.85 -17.10 -8.77
C ARG A 280 32.56 -16.34 -8.44
N LEU A 281 32.40 -15.89 -7.19
CA LEU A 281 31.26 -15.06 -6.80
C LEU A 281 31.24 -13.74 -7.59
N LEU A 282 32.38 -13.03 -7.68
CA LEU A 282 32.51 -11.81 -8.48
C LEU A 282 32.29 -12.04 -9.99
N ASP A 283 32.77 -13.16 -10.52
CA ASP A 283 32.65 -13.50 -11.95
C ASP A 283 31.23 -13.94 -12.34
N THR A 284 30.39 -14.27 -11.36
CA THR A 284 28.97 -14.65 -11.56
C THR A 284 28.00 -13.55 -11.17
N LEU A 285 28.49 -12.34 -10.87
CA LEU A 285 27.63 -11.20 -10.57
C LEU A 285 26.77 -10.84 -11.79
N HIS A 286 25.48 -10.69 -11.54
CA HIS A 286 24.50 -10.27 -12.53
C HIS A 286 23.47 -9.34 -11.88
N PRO A 287 22.84 -8.44 -12.67
CA PRO A 287 21.73 -7.63 -12.18
C PRO A 287 20.62 -8.54 -11.64
N LEU A 288 20.09 -8.21 -10.46
CA LEU A 288 19.05 -8.98 -9.78
C LEU A 288 17.78 -9.03 -10.65
N SER A 289 17.43 -10.22 -11.12
CA SER A 289 16.25 -10.39 -11.97
C SER A 289 14.95 -10.19 -11.18
N GLY A 290 13.85 -9.90 -11.89
CA GLY A 290 12.53 -9.79 -11.26
C GLY A 290 12.09 -11.08 -10.55
N THR A 291 12.48 -12.23 -11.07
CA THR A 291 12.20 -13.54 -10.47
C THR A 291 12.99 -13.76 -9.19
N GLU A 292 14.26 -13.35 -9.14
CA GLU A 292 15.10 -13.49 -7.95
C GLU A 292 14.68 -12.50 -6.86
N LEU A 293 14.36 -11.25 -7.20
CA LEU A 293 13.81 -10.29 -6.26
C LEU A 293 12.50 -10.82 -5.65
N ALA A 294 11.59 -11.34 -6.49
CA ALA A 294 10.34 -11.93 -6.01
C ALA A 294 10.58 -13.14 -5.09
N GLN A 295 11.60 -13.96 -5.39
CA GLN A 295 11.98 -15.08 -4.54
C GLN A 295 12.54 -14.61 -3.19
N LEU A 296 13.45 -13.64 -3.17
CA LEU A 296 14.01 -13.07 -1.94
C LEU A 296 12.93 -12.43 -1.06
N MET A 297 11.96 -11.73 -1.66
CA MET A 297 10.82 -11.17 -0.94
C MET A 297 9.92 -12.27 -0.37
N ARG A 298 9.61 -13.32 -1.15
CA ARG A 298 8.78 -14.45 -0.72
C ARG A 298 9.42 -15.22 0.44
N GLU A 299 10.73 -15.42 0.37
CA GLU A 299 11.50 -16.12 1.41
C GLU A 299 11.83 -15.21 2.61
N LYS A 300 11.42 -13.92 2.58
CA LYS A 300 11.73 -12.91 3.60
C LYS A 300 13.24 -12.78 3.86
N LYS A 301 14.02 -12.87 2.79
CA LYS A 301 15.48 -12.77 2.84
C LYS A 301 15.99 -11.38 2.48
N ILE A 302 15.17 -10.52 1.88
CA ILE A 302 15.54 -9.14 1.56
C ILE A 302 14.85 -8.14 2.48
N ASP A 303 15.65 -7.29 3.11
CA ASP A 303 15.21 -6.15 3.92
C ASP A 303 15.58 -4.83 3.23
N ARG A 304 14.90 -3.75 3.64
CA ARG A 304 15.28 -2.39 3.26
C ARG A 304 15.91 -1.67 4.44
N ARG A 305 17.05 -1.03 4.20
CA ARG A 305 17.63 -0.03 5.11
C ARG A 305 17.08 1.35 4.77
N LEU A 306 16.48 2.01 5.76
CA LEU A 306 16.00 3.39 5.66
C LEU A 306 17.16 4.38 5.85
#